data_AF-A0A4R2HTT1-F1
#
_entry.id   AF-A0A4R2HTT1-F1
#
_cell.length_a   1.000
_cell.length_b   1.000
_cell.length_c   1.000
_cell.angle_alpha   90.00
_cell.angle_beta   90.00
_cell.angle_gamma   90.00
#
_symmetry.space_group_name_H-M   'P 1'
#
loop_
_entity.id
_entity.type
_entity.pdbx_description
1 polymer ?
#
loop_
_entity_poly.entity_id
_entity_poly.type
_entity_poly.pdbx_seq_one_letter_code
_entity_poly.pdbx_strand_id
1 'polypeptide(L)'
;MTVDDHGGSDRQPDDELDHPLVDSRETAALREQATEVLARYHQIELAEAAMLLFVLAEYRDCSVDALAVEVLRKAAARRATPDEPAS
;
A
#
# COMPACT_ATOMS: atom_id res chain seq x y z
N MET A 1 57.68 -20.49 -19.00
CA MET A 1 57.23 -19.11 -18.74
C MET A 1 55.85 -19.02 -19.36
N THR A 2 54.83 -19.24 -18.54
CA THR A 2 53.42 -19.23 -18.98
C THR A 2 52.75 -18.16 -18.13
N VAL A 3 52.25 -17.15 -18.82
CA VAL A 3 51.73 -15.90 -18.28
C VAL A 3 50.30 -16.06 -17.76
N ASP A 4 50.11 -15.53 -16.55
CA ASP A 4 48.99 -14.75 -15.99
C ASP A 4 47.53 -15.26 -16.04
N ASP A 5 47.09 -15.59 -14.82
CA ASP A 5 45.91 -15.09 -14.10
C ASP A 5 45.14 -13.91 -14.74
N HIS A 6 43.79 -14.03 -14.84
CA HIS A 6 42.83 -13.08 -14.25
C HIS A 6 41.39 -13.45 -14.62
N GLY A 7 40.60 -13.70 -13.58
CA GLY A 7 39.35 -12.98 -13.37
C GLY A 7 38.26 -13.14 -14.42
N GLY A 8 37.41 -14.14 -14.20
CA GLY A 8 36.07 -14.18 -14.75
C GLY A 8 35.16 -14.93 -13.78
N SER A 9 34.95 -14.40 -12.57
CA SER A 9 33.80 -14.79 -11.77
C SER A 9 32.58 -14.60 -12.65
N ASP A 10 31.95 -15.71 -13.05
CA ASP A 10 30.61 -15.74 -13.60
C ASP A 10 29.72 -14.93 -12.65
N ARG A 11 29.47 -13.67 -13.03
CA ARG A 11 28.44 -12.86 -12.42
C ARG A 11 27.14 -13.61 -12.68
N GLN A 12 26.54 -14.14 -11.61
CA GLN A 12 25.13 -14.49 -11.61
C GLN A 12 24.38 -13.31 -12.24
N PRO A 13 23.60 -13.52 -13.30
CA PRO A 13 22.61 -12.53 -13.68
C PRO A 13 21.59 -12.47 -12.53
N ASP A 14 21.57 -11.34 -11.82
CA ASP A 14 20.33 -10.74 -11.36
C ASP A 14 19.33 -10.65 -12.53
N ASP A 15 18.04 -10.60 -12.22
CA ASP A 15 16.84 -10.72 -13.09
C ASP A 15 16.43 -12.17 -13.37
N GLU A 16 15.26 -12.66 -12.96
CA GLU A 16 13.97 -11.99 -12.85
C GLU A 16 13.26 -12.42 -11.56
N LEU A 17 13.06 -11.48 -10.62
CA LEU A 17 12.04 -11.62 -9.59
C LEU A 17 10.66 -11.43 -10.24
N ASP A 18 10.27 -12.38 -11.09
CA ASP A 18 8.91 -12.50 -11.59
C ASP A 18 8.06 -13.18 -10.49
N HIS A 19 8.01 -12.53 -9.33
CA HIS A 19 7.00 -12.85 -8.34
C HIS A 19 5.73 -12.17 -8.80
N PRO A 20 4.70 -12.93 -9.25
CA PRO A 20 3.45 -12.30 -9.58
C PRO A 20 2.99 -11.54 -8.34
N LEU A 21 2.69 -10.24 -8.53
CA LEU A 21 1.98 -9.39 -7.58
C LEU A 21 0.56 -9.96 -7.36
N VAL A 22 0.46 -11.19 -6.89
CA VAL A 22 -0.77 -11.78 -6.41
C VAL A 22 -1.04 -11.04 -5.12
N ASP A 23 -1.83 -9.98 -5.23
CA ASP A 23 -2.47 -9.37 -4.10
C ASP A 23 -2.99 -10.49 -3.21
N SER A 24 -2.40 -10.65 -2.03
CA SER A 24 -2.92 -11.58 -1.05
C SER A 24 -4.38 -11.21 -0.82
N ARG A 25 -5.27 -12.21 -0.72
CA ARG A 25 -6.69 -11.97 -0.47
C ARG A 25 -6.89 -11.06 0.76
N GLU A 26 -5.98 -11.14 1.72
CA GLU A 26 -5.93 -10.28 2.90
C GLU A 26 -5.64 -8.81 2.57
N THR A 27 -4.66 -8.52 1.70
CA THR A 27 -4.34 -7.13 1.31
C THR A 27 -5.42 -6.52 0.42
N ALA A 28 -6.08 -7.32 -0.42
CA ALA A 28 -7.28 -6.90 -1.15
C ALA A 28 -8.43 -6.49 -0.21
N ALA A 29 -8.71 -7.32 0.80
CA ALA A 29 -9.78 -7.03 1.77
C ALA A 29 -9.49 -5.77 2.61
N LEU A 30 -8.23 -5.50 2.95
CA LEU A 30 -7.84 -4.27 3.66
C LEU A 30 -8.06 -3.02 2.81
N ARG A 31 -7.70 -3.07 1.52
CA ARG A 31 -7.91 -1.95 0.59
C ARG A 31 -9.40 -1.68 0.36
N GLU A 32 -10.22 -2.72 0.22
CA GLU A 32 -11.67 -2.60 0.09
C GLU A 32 -12.29 -1.92 1.33
N GLN A 33 -11.96 -2.39 2.53
CA GLN A 33 -12.44 -1.77 3.78
C GLN A 33 -11.98 -0.31 3.93
N ALA A 34 -10.73 -0.01 3.59
CA ALA A 34 -10.23 1.35 3.62
C ALA A 34 -10.97 2.26 2.63
N THR A 35 -11.29 1.74 1.45
CA THR A 35 -12.08 2.44 0.43
C THR A 35 -13.49 2.76 0.93
N GLU A 36 -14.19 1.81 1.55
CA GLU A 36 -15.52 2.05 2.13
C GLU A 36 -15.50 3.10 3.25
N VAL A 37 -14.45 3.09 4.08
CA VAL A 37 -14.26 4.10 5.13
C VAL A 37 -14.07 5.49 4.52
N LEU A 38 -13.25 5.62 3.49
CA LEU A 38 -13.04 6.89 2.79
C LEU A 38 -14.34 7.39 2.13
N ALA A 39 -15.06 6.51 1.43
CA ALA A 39 -16.34 6.83 0.82
C ALA A 39 -17.33 7.39 1.85
N ARG A 40 -17.45 6.72 3.02
CA ARG A 40 -18.35 7.16 4.09
C ARG A 40 -17.93 8.50 4.71
N TYR A 41 -16.65 8.69 4.98
CA TYR A 41 -16.17 9.90 5.66
C TYR A 41 -16.17 11.13 4.76
N HIS A 42 -15.92 10.95 3.47
CA HIS A 42 -15.88 12.04 2.50
C HIS A 42 -17.19 12.22 1.73
N GLN A 43 -18.18 11.32 1.92
CA GLN A 43 -19.47 11.33 1.20
C GLN A 43 -19.27 11.34 -0.32
N ILE A 44 -18.38 10.46 -0.80
CA ILE A 44 -18.02 10.29 -2.22
C ILE A 44 -18.34 8.87 -2.69
N GLU A 45 -18.36 8.66 -3.99
CA GLU A 45 -18.61 7.35 -4.58
C GLU A 45 -17.47 6.37 -4.29
N LEU A 46 -17.78 5.06 -4.26
CA LEU A 46 -16.75 4.02 -4.01
C LEU A 46 -15.61 4.07 -5.02
N ALA A 47 -15.90 4.36 -6.29
CA ALA A 47 -14.89 4.48 -7.33
C ALA A 47 -13.96 5.69 -7.09
N GLU A 48 -14.51 6.80 -6.61
CA GLU A 48 -13.75 8.01 -6.28
C GLU A 48 -12.89 7.78 -5.03
N ALA A 49 -13.44 7.09 -4.02
CA ALA A 49 -12.69 6.71 -2.82
C ALA A 49 -11.54 5.74 -3.13
N ALA A 50 -11.74 4.81 -4.06
CA ALA A 50 -10.67 3.92 -4.52
C ALA A 50 -9.55 4.75 -5.17
N MET A 51 -9.90 5.64 -6.10
CA MET A 51 -8.94 6.54 -6.75
C MET A 51 -8.20 7.42 -5.73
N LEU A 52 -8.93 7.97 -4.76
CA LEU A 52 -8.36 8.78 -3.68
C LEU A 52 -7.31 8.00 -2.88
N LEU A 53 -7.56 6.72 -2.57
CA LEU A 53 -6.60 5.88 -1.87
C LEU A 53 -5.30 5.72 -2.68
N PHE A 54 -5.37 5.51 -3.99
CA PHE A 54 -4.18 5.42 -4.85
C PHE A 54 -3.43 6.76 -4.93
N VAL A 55 -4.14 7.86 -5.19
CA VAL A 55 -3.53 9.21 -5.32
C VAL A 55 -2.85 9.62 -4.02
N LEU A 56 -3.46 9.35 -2.87
CA LEU A 56 -2.86 9.66 -1.57
C LEU A 56 -1.64 8.80 -1.26
N ALA A 57 -1.59 7.56 -1.72
CA ALA A 57 -0.44 6.68 -1.53
C ALA A 57 0.75 7.19 -2.35
N GLU A 58 0.51 7.56 -3.61
CA GLU A 58 1.51 8.18 -4.49
C GLU A 58 2.00 9.52 -3.93
N TYR A 59 1.08 10.41 -3.55
CA TYR A 59 1.42 11.72 -2.96
C TYR A 59 2.28 11.60 -1.70
N ARG A 60 2.12 10.52 -0.93
CA ARG A 60 2.85 10.26 0.32
C ARG A 60 4.06 9.35 0.15
N ASP A 61 4.37 8.96 -1.08
CA ASP A 61 5.45 8.03 -1.43
C ASP A 61 5.40 6.75 -0.58
N CYS A 62 4.22 6.12 -0.51
CA CYS A 62 4.02 4.88 0.24
C CYS A 62 3.15 3.87 -0.54
N SER A 63 3.22 2.60 -0.12
CA SER A 63 2.35 1.57 -0.71
C SER A 63 0.88 1.82 -0.36
N VAL A 64 -0.02 1.50 -1.29
CA VAL A 64 -1.47 1.55 -1.10
C VAL A 64 -1.91 0.73 0.12
N ASP A 65 -1.29 -0.43 0.36
CA ASP A 65 -1.59 -1.29 1.50
C ASP A 65 -1.25 -0.62 2.84
N ALA A 66 -0.06 -0.01 2.95
CA ALA A 66 0.32 0.76 4.14
C ALA A 66 -0.64 1.92 4.40
N LEU A 67 -1.08 2.62 3.35
CA LEU A 67 -2.06 3.68 3.48
C LEU A 67 -3.43 3.14 3.90
N ALA A 68 -3.88 2.02 3.36
CA ALA A 68 -5.14 1.37 3.74
C ALA A 68 -5.16 1.02 5.24
N VAL A 69 -4.07 0.45 5.76
CA VAL A 69 -3.90 0.19 7.19
C VAL A 69 -3.94 1.49 8.01
N GLU A 70 -3.30 2.56 7.53
CA GLU A 70 -3.33 3.86 8.21
C GLU A 70 -4.75 4.44 8.29
N VAL A 71 -5.51 4.38 7.19
CA VAL A 71 -6.91 4.83 7.11
C VAL A 71 -7.75 4.08 8.13
N LEU A 72 -7.67 2.75 8.14
CA LEU A 72 -8.43 1.91 9.06
C LEU A 72 -8.09 2.20 10.53
N ARG A 73 -6.81 2.37 10.85
CA ARG A 73 -6.35 2.75 12.18
C ARG A 73 -6.91 4.11 12.62
N LYS A 74 -6.89 5.12 11.74
CA LYS A 74 -7.45 6.44 12.03
C LYS A 74 -8.97 6.40 12.21
N ALA A 75 -9.67 5.60 11.41
CA ALA A 75 -11.12 5.40 11.55
C ALA A 75 -11.50 4.64 12.83
N ALA A 76 -10.68 3.69 13.27
CA ALA A 76 -10.84 3.05 14.57
C ALA A 76 -10.64 4.04 15.72
N ALA A 77 -9.58 4.87 15.67
CA ALA A 77 -9.32 5.89 16.68
C ALA A 77 -10.47 6.90 16.81
N ARG A 78 -11.02 7.37 15.68
CA ARG A 78 -12.17 8.31 15.67
C ARG A 78 -13.42 7.73 16.32
N ARG A 79 -13.70 6.43 16.12
CA ARG A 79 -14.84 5.74 16.75
C ARG A 79 -14.64 5.53 18.25
N ALA A 80 -13.40 5.47 18.72
CA ALA A 80 -13.08 5.28 20.13
C ALA A 80 -13.16 6.57 20.94
N THR A 81 -13.00 7.74 20.31
CA THR A 81 -13.36 9.03 20.92
C THR A 81 -14.89 9.17 20.92
N PRO A 82 -15.55 9.19 22.09
CA PRO A 82 -16.97 9.50 22.16
C PRO A 82 -17.17 10.91 21.61
N ASP A 83 -18.19 11.11 20.78
CA ASP A 83 -18.68 12.43 20.38
C ASP A 83 -18.75 13.37 21.60
N GLU A 84 -17.83 14.34 21.69
CA GLU A 84 -18.11 15.55 22.46
C GLU A 84 -19.13 16.34 21.63
N PRO A 85 -20.34 16.62 22.13
CA PRO A 85 -21.25 17.49 21.42
C PRO A 85 -20.56 18.86 21.32
N ALA A 86 -20.41 19.34 20.09
CA ALA A 86 -19.94 20.70 19.82
C ALA A 86 -20.74 21.68 20.69
N SER A 87 -20.06 22.27 21.68
CA SER A 87 -20.59 23.36 22.50
C SER A 87 -20.43 24.69 21.77
#